data_AF-A0A535TF47-F1
#
_entry.id   AF-A0A535TF47-F1
#
_cell.length_a   1.000
_cell.length_b   1.000
_cell.length_c   1.000
_cell.angle_alpha   90.00
_cell.angle_beta   90.00
_cell.angle_gamma   90.00
#
_symmetry.space_group_name_H-M   'P 1'
#
loop_
_entity.id
_entity.type
_entity.pdbx_description
1 polymer ?
#
loop_
_entity_poly.entity_id
_entity_poly.type
_entity_poly.pdbx_seq_one_letter_code
_entity_poly.pdbx_strand_id
1 'polypeptide(L)'
;MQTFKIGDTTATHLEEFTQLIEDLLSLGQTVYQQIHLVGEDICQEVMRATQGSARLLLPYQNSSAEQPVPFTISVSFPVQFRSRNYGRLDIAPDPQRPGSPALPLSVAQLLAHTCGSLLYSLELTAFIEGQCQRLDSQIPLNLTKREREVLELICRGNDQSAIAEQLHIAPATVDTHRKRICEKLGVHSERDIPLAAYRAGLFSILDESVTVINALPT
;
A
#
# COMPACT_ATOMS: atom_id res chain seq x y z
N MET A 1 -35.35 39.20 -20.52
CA MET A 1 -34.30 39.35 -19.50
C MET A 1 -34.73 38.58 -18.27
N GLN A 2 -34.12 37.41 -18.06
CA GLN A 2 -33.86 36.72 -16.77
C GLN A 2 -33.59 35.25 -17.08
N THR A 3 -32.31 34.97 -17.25
CA THR A 3 -31.68 33.65 -17.31
C THR A 3 -31.66 33.05 -15.91
N PHE A 4 -32.33 31.90 -15.72
CA PHE A 4 -32.16 31.08 -14.54
C PHE A 4 -30.80 30.38 -14.63
N LYS A 5 -29.88 30.74 -13.72
CA LYS A 5 -28.57 30.09 -13.58
C LYS A 5 -28.76 28.68 -12.99
N ILE A 6 -28.39 27.67 -13.75
CA ILE A 6 -28.07 26.33 -13.24
C ILE A 6 -26.67 26.46 -12.62
N GLY A 7 -26.59 26.58 -11.29
CA GLY A 7 -25.34 26.83 -10.56
C GLY A 7 -24.96 25.68 -9.63
N ASP A 8 -23.74 25.18 -9.79
CA ASP A 8 -22.81 24.74 -8.73
C ASP A 8 -23.34 23.86 -7.59
N THR A 9 -23.86 22.67 -7.88
CA THR A 9 -24.05 21.63 -6.84
C THR A 9 -23.20 20.39 -7.07
N THR A 10 -22.81 20.11 -8.32
CA THR A 10 -21.99 18.94 -8.66
C THR A 10 -20.49 19.14 -8.41
N ALA A 11 -19.99 20.39 -8.49
CA ALA A 11 -18.58 20.71 -8.27
C ALA A 11 -18.19 20.61 -6.78
N THR A 12 -19.04 21.15 -5.90
CA THR A 12 -18.86 21.15 -4.44
C THR A 12 -18.80 19.72 -3.88
N HIS A 13 -19.66 18.83 -4.37
CA HIS A 13 -19.64 17.43 -3.97
C HIS A 13 -18.34 16.73 -4.38
N LEU A 14 -17.82 16.98 -5.58
CA LEU A 14 -16.59 16.33 -6.04
C LEU A 14 -15.34 16.82 -5.29
N GLU A 15 -15.27 18.11 -4.96
CA GLU A 15 -14.18 18.70 -4.16
C GLU A 15 -14.19 18.15 -2.73
N GLU A 16 -15.36 18.06 -2.09
CA GLU A 16 -15.51 17.45 -0.76
C GLU A 16 -15.09 15.97 -0.74
N PHE A 17 -15.45 15.20 -1.77
CA PHE A 17 -15.02 13.79 -1.87
C PHE A 17 -13.54 13.63 -2.21
N THR A 18 -12.94 14.61 -2.90
CA THR A 18 -11.50 14.61 -3.18
C THR A 18 -10.72 14.88 -1.89
N GLN A 19 -11.14 15.87 -1.09
CA GLN A 19 -10.53 16.15 0.21
C GLN A 19 -10.62 14.95 1.15
N LEU A 20 -11.76 14.24 1.15
CA LEU A 20 -11.92 13.01 1.93
C LEU A 20 -10.91 11.91 1.54
N ILE A 21 -10.61 11.78 0.25
CA ILE A 21 -9.60 10.82 -0.22
C ILE A 21 -8.20 11.27 0.22
N GLU A 22 -7.89 12.55 0.12
CA GLU A 22 -6.60 13.11 0.57
C GLU A 22 -6.39 12.92 2.08
N ASP A 23 -7.41 13.19 2.88
CA ASP A 23 -7.37 13.04 4.34
C ASP A 23 -7.14 11.57 4.74
N LEU A 24 -7.83 10.62 4.09
CA LEU A 24 -7.62 9.19 4.30
C LEU A 24 -6.22 8.72 3.88
N LEU A 25 -5.68 9.26 2.79
CA LEU A 25 -4.30 8.97 2.36
C LEU A 25 -3.27 9.52 3.35
N SER A 26 -3.48 10.74 3.85
CA SER A 26 -2.62 11.39 4.85
C SER A 26 -2.65 10.65 6.21
N LEU A 27 -3.81 10.13 6.61
CA LEU A 27 -3.94 9.30 7.81
C LEU A 27 -3.10 8.02 7.68
N GLY A 28 -3.19 7.34 6.53
CA GLY A 28 -2.38 6.15 6.26
C GLY A 28 -0.87 6.39 6.43
N GLN A 29 -0.39 7.58 6.09
CA GLN A 29 1.03 7.93 6.26
C GLN A 29 1.39 8.21 7.73
N THR A 30 0.47 8.79 8.51
CA THR A 30 0.70 9.18 9.91
C THR A 30 0.67 7.96 10.85
N VAL A 31 -0.16 6.97 10.53
CA VAL A 31 -0.43 5.78 11.36
C VAL A 31 0.71 4.74 11.32
N TYR A 32 1.69 4.92 10.43
CA TYR A 32 2.88 4.06 10.29
C TYR A 32 3.70 3.90 11.58
N GLN A 33 3.60 4.81 12.57
CA GLN A 33 4.38 4.72 13.80
C GLN A 33 3.80 3.76 14.87
N GLN A 34 2.56 3.28 14.74
CA GLN A 34 1.93 2.35 15.70
C GLN A 34 1.02 1.32 15.02
N ILE A 35 1.60 0.17 14.62
CA ILE A 35 0.91 -0.93 13.90
C ILE A 35 -0.31 -1.49 14.67
N HIS A 36 -0.41 -1.27 15.98
CA HIS A 36 -1.45 -1.88 16.81
C HIS A 36 -2.83 -1.20 16.79
N LEU A 37 -2.99 0.00 16.21
CA LEU A 37 -4.27 0.74 16.23
C LEU A 37 -4.78 1.20 14.86
N VAL A 38 -4.08 0.82 13.78
CA VAL A 38 -4.34 1.28 12.40
C VAL A 38 -5.78 1.08 11.94
N GLY A 39 -6.40 -0.05 12.32
CA GLY A 39 -7.77 -0.34 11.94
C GLY A 39 -8.81 0.57 12.60
N GLU A 40 -8.58 0.96 13.85
CA GLU A 40 -9.50 1.82 14.60
C GLU A 40 -9.45 3.26 14.09
N ASP A 41 -8.25 3.78 13.83
CA ASP A 41 -8.04 5.14 13.31
C ASP A 41 -8.73 5.34 11.96
N ILE A 42 -8.59 4.38 11.03
CA ILE A 42 -9.26 4.45 9.72
C ILE A 42 -10.78 4.40 9.87
N CYS A 43 -11.30 3.58 10.79
CA CYS A 43 -12.75 3.53 11.01
C CYS A 43 -13.30 4.86 11.55
N GLN A 44 -12.58 5.49 12.49
CA GLN A 44 -12.95 6.79 13.03
C GLN A 44 -12.86 7.89 11.96
N GLU A 45 -11.82 7.89 11.14
CA GLU A 45 -11.65 8.91 10.09
C GLU A 45 -12.69 8.76 8.98
N VAL A 46 -13.03 7.53 8.56
CA VAL A 46 -14.14 7.31 7.62
C VAL A 46 -15.45 7.87 8.19
N MET A 47 -15.73 7.64 9.47
CA MET A 47 -16.92 8.17 10.12
C MET A 47 -16.88 9.71 10.19
N ARG A 48 -15.73 10.29 10.53
CA ARG A 48 -15.54 11.74 10.62
C ARG A 48 -15.66 12.42 9.26
N ALA A 49 -14.93 11.95 8.26
CA ALA A 49 -14.87 12.53 6.93
C ALA A 49 -16.22 12.44 6.21
N THR A 50 -17.01 11.38 6.48
CA THR A 50 -18.38 11.26 5.97
C THR A 50 -19.45 11.90 6.87
N GLN A 51 -19.04 12.62 7.92
CA GLN A 51 -19.94 13.26 8.89
C GLN A 51 -20.97 12.28 9.49
N GLY A 52 -20.57 11.02 9.70
CA GLY A 52 -21.42 9.94 10.21
C GLY A 52 -22.29 9.26 9.16
N SER A 53 -22.17 9.60 7.87
CA SER A 53 -22.96 9.01 6.79
C SER A 53 -22.46 7.62 6.37
N ALA A 54 -21.21 7.28 6.70
CA ALA A 54 -20.64 5.97 6.47
C ALA A 54 -19.95 5.41 7.71
N ARG A 55 -19.91 4.08 7.82
CA ARG A 55 -19.25 3.34 8.89
C ARG A 55 -18.46 2.18 8.31
N LEU A 56 -17.14 2.21 8.50
CA LEU A 56 -16.26 1.09 8.19
C LEU A 56 -16.28 0.10 9.35
N LEU A 57 -16.48 -1.18 9.04
CA LEU A 57 -16.44 -2.28 10.00
C LEU A 57 -15.38 -3.29 9.59
N LEU A 58 -14.40 -3.51 10.48
CA LEU A 58 -13.33 -4.48 10.33
C LEU A 58 -13.58 -5.68 11.27
N PRO A 59 -13.28 -6.92 10.87
CA PRO A 59 -13.62 -8.14 11.63
C PRO A 59 -12.87 -8.29 12.95
N TYR A 60 -11.79 -7.53 13.16
CA TYR A 60 -10.91 -7.67 14.34
C TYR A 60 -11.12 -6.56 15.40
N GLN A 61 -12.20 -5.78 15.31
CA GLN A 61 -12.54 -4.81 16.36
C GLN A 61 -12.80 -5.55 17.67
N ASN A 62 -12.01 -5.27 18.71
CA ASN A 62 -12.18 -5.85 20.03
C ASN A 62 -13.57 -5.46 20.56
N SER A 63 -14.37 -6.46 20.93
CA SER A 63 -15.72 -6.36 21.50
C SER A 63 -15.82 -5.64 22.87
N SER A 64 -14.93 -4.70 23.19
CA SER A 64 -14.77 -4.12 24.53
C SER A 64 -15.12 -2.62 24.62
N ALA A 65 -15.42 -1.92 23.53
CA ALA A 65 -15.84 -0.51 23.57
C ALA A 65 -17.30 -0.41 23.11
N GLU A 66 -18.21 -0.27 24.09
CA GLU A 66 -19.59 0.21 24.02
C GLU A 66 -20.51 -0.37 22.92
N GLN A 67 -21.75 -0.72 23.30
CA GLN A 67 -22.77 -1.13 22.34
C GLN A 67 -22.81 -0.13 21.18
N PRO A 68 -22.66 -0.57 19.91
CA PRO A 68 -22.51 0.34 18.79
C PRO A 68 -23.71 1.26 18.74
N VAL A 69 -23.47 2.58 18.72
CA VAL A 69 -24.50 3.60 18.55
C VAL A 69 -25.42 3.14 17.41
N PRO A 70 -26.75 3.06 17.61
CA PRO A 70 -27.66 2.49 16.63
C PRO A 70 -27.48 3.20 15.30
N PHE A 71 -27.11 2.41 14.28
CA PHE A 71 -26.84 2.90 12.94
C PHE A 71 -27.78 2.20 11.98
N THR A 72 -28.68 2.99 11.40
CA THR A 72 -29.56 2.49 10.36
C THR A 72 -28.74 2.33 9.09
N ILE A 73 -28.78 1.15 8.49
CA ILE A 73 -28.05 0.84 7.27
C ILE A 73 -29.03 0.93 6.10
N SER A 74 -28.68 1.72 5.08
CA SER A 74 -29.39 1.78 3.80
C SER A 74 -28.77 0.82 2.79
N VAL A 75 -27.44 0.79 2.69
CA VAL A 75 -26.68 -0.08 1.80
C VAL A 75 -25.32 -0.42 2.40
N SER A 76 -24.76 -1.57 2.03
CA SER A 76 -23.43 -2.02 2.45
C SER A 76 -22.59 -2.41 1.24
N PHE A 77 -21.30 -2.08 1.28
CA PHE A 77 -20.32 -2.48 0.26
C PHE A 77 -19.18 -3.28 0.89
N PRO A 78 -18.67 -4.33 0.20
CA PRO A 78 -17.48 -5.03 0.67
C PRO A 78 -16.26 -4.12 0.59
N VAL A 79 -15.44 -4.13 1.64
CA VAL A 79 -14.15 -3.43 1.67
C VAL A 79 -13.09 -4.47 1.37
N GLN A 80 -12.71 -4.54 0.09
CA GLN A 80 -11.83 -5.58 -0.42
C GLN A 80 -10.83 -4.99 -1.42
N PHE A 81 -9.65 -5.59 -1.47
CA PHE A 81 -8.63 -5.27 -2.45
C PHE A 81 -7.88 -6.53 -2.85
N ARG A 82 -7.74 -6.76 -4.17
CA ARG A 82 -7.24 -8.03 -4.73
C ARG A 82 -8.03 -9.22 -4.15
N SER A 83 -7.34 -10.22 -3.59
CA SER A 83 -7.94 -11.42 -2.99
C SER A 83 -8.23 -11.29 -1.48
N ARG A 84 -8.13 -10.08 -0.91
CA ARG A 84 -8.31 -9.84 0.53
C ARG A 84 -9.60 -9.07 0.80
N ASN A 85 -10.36 -9.56 1.77
CA ASN A 85 -11.54 -8.90 2.31
C ASN A 85 -11.21 -8.39 3.71
N TYR A 86 -11.31 -7.08 3.91
CA TYR A 86 -11.02 -6.40 5.16
C TYR A 86 -12.27 -6.12 5.99
N GLY A 87 -13.47 -6.27 5.42
CA GLY A 87 -14.72 -6.00 6.10
C GLY A 87 -15.76 -5.37 5.18
N ARG A 88 -16.53 -4.42 5.71
CA ARG A 88 -17.60 -3.75 4.97
C ARG A 88 -17.73 -2.27 5.31
N LEU A 89 -18.24 -1.50 4.36
CA LEU A 89 -18.61 -0.11 4.50
C LEU A 89 -20.14 -0.02 4.49
N ASP A 90 -20.72 0.32 5.64
CA ASP A 90 -22.15 0.53 5.80
C ASP A 90 -22.48 2.01 5.60
N ILE A 91 -23.52 2.31 4.83
CA ILE A 91 -23.97 3.67 4.52
C ILE A 91 -25.31 3.93 5.19
N ALA A 92 -25.41 5.06 5.89
CA ALA A 92 -26.65 5.50 6.52
C ALA A 92 -27.71 5.90 5.47
N PRO A 93 -29.01 5.87 5.79
CA PRO A 93 -30.03 6.51 4.96
C PRO A 93 -29.87 8.04 4.98
N ASP A 94 -30.23 8.68 3.88
CA ASP A 94 -30.33 10.14 3.75
C ASP A 94 -31.38 10.66 4.76
N PRO A 95 -31.02 11.56 5.69
CA PRO A 95 -31.96 12.10 6.69
C PRO A 95 -33.18 12.78 6.07
N GLN A 96 -33.03 13.35 4.87
CA GLN A 96 -34.12 14.00 4.15
C GLN A 96 -34.90 13.01 3.28
N ARG A 97 -34.33 11.85 2.94
CA ARG A 97 -34.95 10.80 2.13
C ARG A 97 -34.62 9.41 2.68
N PRO A 98 -35.34 8.91 3.69
CA PRO A 98 -35.02 7.67 4.40
C PRO A 98 -34.92 6.39 3.54
N GLY A 99 -35.47 6.40 2.32
CA GLY A 99 -35.37 5.29 1.35
C GLY A 99 -34.17 5.37 0.41
N SER A 100 -33.31 6.39 0.54
CA SER A 100 -32.11 6.59 -0.27
C SER A 100 -30.86 6.59 0.62
N PRO A 101 -29.69 6.16 0.13
CA PRO A 101 -28.45 6.26 0.88
C PRO A 101 -28.01 7.71 1.03
N ALA A 102 -27.39 8.04 2.17
CA ALA A 102 -26.84 9.37 2.48
C ALA A 102 -25.69 9.77 1.56
N LEU A 103 -25.00 8.77 0.99
CA LEU A 103 -23.96 8.97 -0.03
C LEU A 103 -24.42 8.41 -1.37
N PRO A 104 -24.11 9.10 -2.50
CA PRO A 104 -24.30 8.52 -3.82
C PRO A 104 -23.60 7.16 -3.95
N LEU A 105 -24.22 6.20 -4.64
CA LEU A 105 -23.68 4.84 -4.74
C LEU A 105 -22.27 4.79 -5.33
N SER A 106 -21.96 5.64 -6.30
CA SER A 106 -20.62 5.77 -6.88
C SER A 106 -19.57 6.21 -5.86
N VAL A 107 -19.93 7.14 -4.98
CA VAL A 107 -19.05 7.64 -3.91
C VAL A 107 -18.85 6.56 -2.86
N ALA A 108 -19.93 5.87 -2.45
CA ALA A 108 -19.83 4.78 -1.49
C ALA A 108 -18.98 3.61 -2.00
N GLN A 109 -19.09 3.28 -3.29
CA GLN A 109 -18.24 2.28 -3.94
C GLN A 109 -16.77 2.72 -4.00
N LEU A 110 -16.52 3.97 -4.40
CA LEU A 110 -15.17 4.54 -4.44
C LEU A 110 -14.54 4.53 -3.05
N LEU A 111 -15.29 4.96 -2.03
CA LEU A 111 -14.84 4.97 -0.64
C LEU A 111 -14.50 3.56 -0.15
N ALA A 112 -15.36 2.57 -0.42
CA ALA A 112 -15.10 1.18 -0.06
C ALA A 112 -13.83 0.63 -0.74
N HIS A 113 -13.62 0.98 -2.02
CA HIS A 113 -12.42 0.60 -2.77
C HIS A 113 -11.15 1.27 -2.22
N THR A 114 -11.21 2.57 -1.95
CA THR A 114 -10.11 3.35 -1.37
C THR A 114 -9.73 2.82 0.01
N CYS A 115 -10.71 2.53 0.87
CA CYS A 115 -10.47 1.90 2.17
C CYS A 115 -9.77 0.54 2.01
N GLY A 116 -10.24 -0.30 1.07
CA GLY A 116 -9.62 -1.59 0.78
C GLY A 116 -8.18 -1.47 0.32
N SER A 117 -7.89 -0.53 -0.59
CA SER A 117 -6.53 -0.27 -1.10
C SER A 117 -5.60 0.29 -0.03
N LEU A 118 -6.13 1.15 0.85
CA LEU A 118 -5.38 1.75 1.96
C LEU A 118 -5.00 0.68 2.98
N LEU A 119 -5.97 -0.11 3.43
CA LEU A 119 -5.76 -1.23 4.36
C LEU A 119 -4.77 -2.25 3.79
N TYR A 120 -4.86 -2.55 2.49
CA TYR A 120 -3.89 -3.41 1.82
C TYR A 120 -2.47 -2.84 1.86
N SER A 121 -2.33 -1.55 1.53
CA SER A 121 -1.03 -0.88 1.54
C SER A 121 -0.40 -0.87 2.94
N LEU A 122 -1.22 -0.63 3.97
CA LEU A 122 -0.78 -0.60 5.36
C LEU A 122 -0.39 -2.00 5.87
N GLU A 123 -1.21 -3.02 5.58
CA GLU A 123 -0.88 -4.41 5.92
C GLU A 123 0.42 -4.86 5.24
N LEU A 124 0.59 -4.57 3.96
CA LEU A 124 1.81 -4.89 3.21
C LEU A 124 3.02 -4.17 3.80
N THR A 125 2.86 -2.90 4.12
CA THR A 125 3.92 -2.08 4.72
C THR A 125 4.35 -2.65 6.07
N ALA A 126 3.40 -2.87 7.00
CA ALA A 126 3.67 -3.47 8.30
C ALA A 126 4.31 -4.86 8.19
N PHE A 127 3.87 -5.67 7.22
CA PHE A 127 4.47 -6.98 6.96
C PHE A 127 5.94 -6.86 6.53
N ILE A 128 6.23 -5.99 5.56
CA ILE A 128 7.59 -5.74 5.07
C ILE A 128 8.46 -5.19 6.19
N GLU A 129 7.98 -4.23 6.97
CA GLU A 129 8.68 -3.72 8.15
C GLU A 129 9.00 -4.80 9.19
N GLY A 130 8.05 -5.70 9.46
CA GLY A 130 8.29 -6.84 10.34
C GLY A 130 9.41 -7.74 9.84
N GLN A 131 9.55 -7.91 8.52
CA GLN A 131 10.70 -8.61 7.94
C GLN A 131 11.99 -7.78 8.04
N CYS A 132 11.89 -6.46 7.83
CA CYS A 132 12.99 -5.50 7.93
C CYS A 132 13.60 -5.45 9.33
N GLN A 133 12.80 -5.43 10.41
CA GLN A 133 13.32 -5.38 11.78
C GLN A 133 14.23 -6.56 12.13
N ARG A 134 14.09 -7.69 11.44
CA ARG A 134 14.95 -8.86 11.61
C ARG A 134 16.32 -8.72 10.94
N LEU A 135 16.47 -7.72 10.08
CA LEU A 135 17.68 -7.43 9.34
C LEU A 135 18.38 -6.26 10.05
N ASP A 136 19.32 -6.57 10.95
CA ASP A 136 20.19 -5.58 11.60
C ASP A 136 21.22 -5.05 10.59
N SER A 137 20.78 -4.18 9.69
CA SER A 137 21.67 -3.56 8.70
C SER A 137 22.17 -2.21 9.22
N GLN A 138 23.17 -2.23 10.11
CA GLN A 138 24.20 -1.19 10.05
C GLN A 138 25.13 -1.59 8.92
N ILE A 139 25.48 -0.72 7.98
CA ILE A 139 26.79 -0.69 7.30
C ILE A 139 26.81 0.41 6.22
N PRO A 140 27.92 1.16 6.08
CA PRO A 140 28.25 1.91 4.87
C PRO A 140 28.71 0.94 3.76
N LEU A 141 27.94 0.80 2.68
CA LEU A 141 28.16 -0.24 1.68
C LEU A 141 28.86 0.28 0.41
N ASN A 142 30.14 -0.07 0.27
CA ASN A 142 30.86 0.00 -1.00
C ASN A 142 30.78 -1.35 -1.73
N LEU A 143 29.63 -1.62 -2.37
CA LEU A 143 29.53 -2.68 -3.36
C LEU A 143 30.40 -2.34 -4.58
N THR A 144 31.19 -3.31 -5.02
CA THR A 144 31.93 -3.24 -6.28
C THR A 144 30.95 -3.18 -7.45
N LYS A 145 31.41 -2.71 -8.61
CA LYS A 145 30.58 -2.66 -9.83
C LYS A 145 29.93 -4.01 -10.14
N ARG A 146 30.70 -5.10 -10.09
CA ARG A 146 30.22 -6.45 -10.40
C ARG A 146 29.22 -6.97 -9.36
N GLU A 147 29.42 -6.67 -8.08
CA GLU A 147 28.44 -7.01 -7.04
C GLU A 147 27.13 -6.24 -7.21
N ARG A 148 27.16 -4.99 -7.70
CA ARG A 148 25.92 -4.24 -8.03
C ARG A 148 25.19 -4.86 -9.21
N GLU A 149 25.91 -5.23 -10.28
CA GLU A 149 25.32 -5.92 -11.43
C GLU A 149 24.64 -7.24 -11.00
N VAL A 150 25.32 -8.05 -10.19
CA VAL A 150 24.75 -9.29 -9.65
C VAL A 150 23.56 -9.00 -8.72
N LEU A 151 23.69 -8.01 -7.82
CA LEU A 151 22.63 -7.61 -6.89
C LEU A 151 21.35 -7.24 -7.63
N GLU A 152 21.47 -6.43 -8.67
CA GLU A 152 20.34 -5.98 -9.46
C GLU A 152 19.61 -7.17 -10.11
N LEU A 153 20.35 -8.10 -10.71
CA LEU A 153 19.75 -9.27 -11.34
C LEU A 153 19.05 -10.18 -10.33
N ILE A 154 19.61 -10.32 -9.11
CA ILE A 154 18.94 -11.01 -7.99
C ILE A 154 17.63 -10.30 -7.64
N CYS A 155 17.64 -8.98 -7.51
CA CYS A 155 16.44 -8.20 -7.15
C CYS A 155 15.37 -8.25 -8.25
N ARG A 156 15.77 -8.44 -9.51
CA ARG A 156 14.87 -8.71 -10.65
C ARG A 156 14.36 -10.15 -10.73
N GLY A 157 14.76 -11.02 -9.79
CA GLY A 157 14.28 -12.40 -9.71
C GLY A 157 15.02 -13.41 -10.61
N ASN A 158 16.20 -13.07 -11.13
CA ASN A 158 16.99 -14.01 -11.91
C ASN A 158 17.63 -15.06 -11.01
N ASP A 159 17.65 -16.31 -11.47
CA ASP A 159 18.37 -17.38 -10.80
C ASP A 159 19.88 -17.34 -11.11
N GLN A 160 20.65 -18.18 -10.43
CA GLN A 160 22.11 -18.23 -10.55
C GLN A 160 22.58 -18.53 -11.99
N SER A 161 21.83 -19.33 -12.75
CA SER A 161 22.18 -19.69 -14.13
C SER A 161 21.92 -18.52 -15.07
N ALA A 162 20.76 -17.87 -14.94
CA ALA A 162 20.40 -16.70 -15.72
C ALA A 162 21.38 -15.54 -15.49
N ILE A 163 21.79 -15.31 -14.24
CA ILE A 163 22.80 -14.30 -13.91
C ILE A 163 24.15 -14.63 -14.55
N ALA A 164 24.57 -15.90 -14.48
CA ALA A 164 25.83 -16.37 -15.05
C ALA A 164 25.88 -16.13 -16.57
N GLU A 165 24.79 -16.46 -17.26
CA GLU A 165 24.63 -16.25 -18.70
C GLU A 165 24.68 -14.76 -19.06
N GLN A 166 23.85 -13.93 -18.43
CA GLN A 166 23.81 -12.48 -18.72
C GLN A 166 25.14 -11.78 -18.47
N LEU A 167 25.84 -12.16 -17.41
CA LEU A 167 27.13 -11.55 -17.04
C LEU A 167 28.34 -12.25 -17.68
N HIS A 168 28.13 -13.31 -18.47
CA HIS A 168 29.16 -14.10 -19.13
C HIS A 168 30.24 -14.60 -18.16
N ILE A 169 29.80 -15.19 -17.04
CA ILE A 169 30.67 -15.76 -16.00
C ILE A 169 30.21 -17.16 -15.59
N ALA A 170 31.05 -17.91 -14.88
CA ALA A 170 30.65 -19.22 -14.39
C ALA A 170 29.59 -19.10 -13.26
N PRO A 171 28.64 -20.03 -13.13
CA PRO A 171 27.69 -20.07 -12.02
C PRO A 171 28.36 -20.04 -10.64
N ALA A 172 29.52 -20.68 -10.48
CA ALA A 172 30.30 -20.65 -9.23
C ALA A 172 30.84 -19.24 -8.90
N THR A 173 31.12 -18.42 -9.91
CA THR A 173 31.51 -17.01 -9.73
C THR A 173 30.32 -16.18 -9.25
N VAL A 174 29.11 -16.45 -9.76
CA VAL A 174 27.88 -15.82 -9.27
C VAL A 174 27.66 -16.16 -7.79
N ASP A 175 27.80 -17.43 -7.40
CA ASP A 175 27.71 -17.86 -5.99
C ASP A 175 28.71 -17.11 -5.09
N THR A 176 29.93 -16.91 -5.57
CA THR A 176 30.94 -16.11 -4.87
C THR A 176 30.50 -14.66 -4.69
N HIS A 177 29.93 -14.04 -5.72
CA HIS A 177 29.38 -12.68 -5.61
C HIS A 177 28.20 -12.61 -4.63
N ARG A 178 27.29 -13.58 -4.65
CA ARG A 178 26.13 -13.64 -3.74
C ARG A 178 26.56 -13.74 -2.28
N LYS A 179 27.56 -14.57 -1.97
CA LYS A 179 28.15 -14.66 -0.62
C LYS A 179 28.72 -13.33 -0.14
N ARG A 180 29.51 -12.64 -0.97
CA ARG A 180 30.06 -11.31 -0.65
C ARG A 180 28.98 -10.25 -0.48
N ILE A 181 27.91 -10.33 -1.28
CA ILE A 181 26.75 -9.45 -1.14
C ILE A 181 26.06 -9.70 0.21
N CYS A 182 25.82 -10.96 0.60
CA CYS A 182 25.27 -11.30 1.91
C CYS A 182 26.11 -10.71 3.05
N GLU A 183 27.42 -10.95 3.01
CA GLU A 183 28.37 -10.43 4.01
C GLU A 183 28.31 -8.90 4.11
N LYS A 184 28.33 -8.19 2.96
CA LYS A 184 28.31 -6.73 2.94
C LYS A 184 26.96 -6.14 3.36
N LEU A 185 25.86 -6.81 3.03
CA LEU A 185 24.50 -6.40 3.43
C LEU A 185 24.16 -6.80 4.88
N GLY A 186 25.02 -7.58 5.54
CA GLY A 186 24.78 -8.06 6.90
C GLY A 186 23.64 -9.08 6.99
N VAL A 187 23.39 -9.85 5.93
CA VAL A 187 22.31 -10.86 5.89
C VAL A 187 22.85 -12.28 5.91
N HIS A 188 22.09 -13.19 6.53
CA HIS A 188 22.48 -14.59 6.69
C HIS A 188 21.93 -15.52 5.58
N SER A 189 21.02 -15.02 4.75
CA SER A 189 20.45 -15.77 3.64
C SER A 189 20.40 -14.94 2.38
N GLU A 190 20.72 -15.57 1.24
CA GLU A 190 20.57 -14.93 -0.07
C GLU A 190 19.12 -14.52 -0.37
N ARG A 191 18.16 -15.18 0.28
CA ARG A 191 16.73 -14.85 0.19
C ARG A 191 16.41 -13.48 0.80
N ASP A 192 17.25 -12.99 1.70
CA ASP A 192 17.07 -11.70 2.36
C ASP A 192 17.72 -10.55 1.57
N ILE A 193 18.55 -10.87 0.56
CA ILE A 193 19.26 -9.88 -0.27
C ILE A 193 18.31 -8.84 -0.88
N PRO A 194 17.20 -9.22 -1.56
CA PRO A 194 16.34 -8.22 -2.20
C PRO A 194 15.74 -7.24 -1.20
N LEU A 195 15.31 -7.75 -0.05
CA LEU A 195 14.72 -6.93 1.01
C LEU A 195 15.77 -6.00 1.63
N ALA A 196 16.96 -6.52 1.94
CA ALA A 196 18.05 -5.71 2.48
C ALA A 196 18.53 -4.64 1.50
N ALA A 197 18.61 -4.95 0.20
CA ALA A 197 18.96 -4.01 -0.85
C ALA A 197 17.94 -2.88 -1.00
N TYR A 198 16.65 -3.22 -0.98
CA TYR A 198 15.56 -2.23 -1.00
C TYR A 198 15.65 -1.29 0.20
N ARG A 199 15.79 -1.83 1.42
CA ARG A 199 15.93 -1.03 2.64
C ARG A 199 17.15 -0.11 2.65
N ALA A 200 18.27 -0.59 2.11
CA ALA A 200 19.51 0.17 2.02
C ALA A 200 19.49 1.23 0.89
N GLY A 201 18.40 1.33 0.12
CA GLY A 201 18.30 2.24 -1.03
C GLY A 201 19.20 1.84 -2.21
N LEU A 202 19.64 0.58 -2.26
CA LEU A 202 20.53 0.06 -3.31
C LEU A 202 19.76 -0.49 -4.52
N PHE A 203 18.45 -0.70 -4.37
CA PHE A 203 17.56 -1.14 -5.43
C PHE A 203 16.18 -0.50 -5.26
N SER A 204 15.58 -0.09 -6.36
CA SER A 204 14.19 0.36 -6.41
C SER A 204 13.52 -0.28 -7.63
N ILE A 205 12.31 -0.79 -7.44
CA ILE A 205 11.50 -1.35 -8.52
C ILE A 205 11.11 -0.27 -9.54
N LEU A 206 11.05 0.99 -9.12
CA LEU A 206 10.65 2.13 -9.95
C LEU A 206 11.83 2.76 -10.69
N ASP A 207 13.06 2.33 -10.41
CA ASP A 207 14.24 2.87 -11.10
C ASP A 207 14.39 2.15 -12.46
N GLU A 208 13.86 2.77 -13.52
CA GLU A 208 13.88 2.21 -14.89
C GLU A 208 15.31 2.15 -15.51
N SER A 209 16.31 2.70 -14.81
CA SER A 209 17.63 3.10 -15.31
C SER A 209 18.62 2.00 -15.73
N VAL A 210 18.19 0.75 -15.97
CA VAL A 210 19.14 -0.30 -16.43
C VAL A 210 18.59 -1.17 -17.57
N THR A 211 17.35 -0.95 -18.01
CA THR A 211 16.78 -1.78 -19.09
C THR A 211 17.18 -1.32 -20.50
N VAL A 212 17.85 -0.16 -20.64
CA VAL A 212 18.17 0.43 -21.97
C VAL A 212 19.52 -0.03 -22.54
N ILE A 213 20.36 -0.76 -21.79
CA ILE A 213 21.75 -1.03 -22.25
C ILE A 213 21.82 -2.19 -23.28
N ASN A 214 20.80 -3.05 -23.43
CA ASN A 214 20.90 -4.26 -24.27
C ASN A 214 19.91 -4.37 -25.45
N ALA A 215 19.28 -3.29 -25.89
CA ALA A 215 18.43 -3.31 -27.10
C ALA A 215 19.10 -2.62 -28.29
N LEU A 216 20.14 -3.27 -28.84
CA LEU A 216 20.50 -3.11 -30.25
C LEU A 216 20.96 -4.47 -30.81
N PRO A 217 20.17 -5.11 -31.69
CA PRO A 217 20.73 -5.88 -32.77
C PRO A 217 20.90 -5.00 -34.01
N THR A 218 21.88 -5.39 -34.79
CA THR A 218 22.45 -4.78 -35.99
C THR A 218 21.49 -4.73 -37.16
#